data_AF-A0A350SRW5-F1
#
_entry.id   AF-A0A350SRW5-F1
#
_cell.length_a   1.000
_cell.length_b   1.000
_cell.length_c   1.000
_cell.angle_alpha   90.00
_cell.angle_beta   90.00
_cell.angle_gamma   90.00
#
_symmetry.space_group_name_H-M   'P 1'
#
loop_
_entity.id
_entity.type
_entity.pdbx_description
1 polymer ?
#
loop_
_entity_poly.entity_id
_entity_poly.type
_entity_poly.pdbx_seq_one_letter_code
_entity_poly.pdbx_strand_id
1 'polypeptide(L)'
;MATRESSKDIAERDETFGQFNRLLALTRDEDDRGLVLSMAAFAEDLLGRLLCAYLREGKASADLIEGFNAPLGTFSARNKAAYAVGIVSDHQYADLELARKIRNEFAHNWEGCSFEKQNVRVWAEAMSPSRIIEREAPDPKHKFQQSMACTLVELQYLLSSLGPGKRTVQVIAAHLSTKPPA
;
A
#
# COMPACT_ATOMS: atom_id res chain seq x y z
N MET A 1 -4.67 -37.32 0.26
CA MET A 1 -5.11 -36.89 1.62
C MET A 1 -5.04 -35.36 1.63
N ALA A 2 -6.06 -34.71 1.07
CA ALA A 2 -6.13 -33.26 0.96
C ALA A 2 -6.67 -32.71 2.28
N THR A 3 -5.84 -31.97 2.99
CA THR A 3 -6.21 -31.24 4.21
C THR A 3 -7.28 -30.20 3.86
N ARG A 4 -8.50 -30.40 4.37
CA ARG A 4 -9.54 -29.37 4.46
C ARG A 4 -8.95 -28.19 5.24
N GLU A 5 -8.57 -27.11 4.57
CA GLU A 5 -8.44 -25.81 5.24
C GLU A 5 -9.76 -25.54 5.98
N SER A 6 -9.69 -25.12 7.25
CA SER A 6 -10.90 -24.99 8.07
C SER A 6 -11.78 -23.87 7.51
N SER A 7 -13.11 -24.04 7.55
CA SER A 7 -14.05 -23.02 7.07
C SER A 7 -13.91 -21.65 7.77
N LYS A 8 -13.27 -21.62 8.95
CA LYS A 8 -12.88 -20.40 9.66
C LYS A 8 -11.71 -19.68 8.99
N ASP A 9 -10.68 -20.41 8.56
CA ASP A 9 -9.52 -19.82 7.89
C ASP A 9 -9.90 -19.18 6.55
N ILE A 10 -10.88 -19.76 5.85
CA ILE A 10 -11.40 -19.22 4.59
C ILE A 10 -12.19 -17.93 4.84
N ALA A 11 -13.04 -17.90 5.87
CA ALA A 11 -13.82 -16.70 6.22
C ALA A 11 -12.94 -15.54 6.74
N GLU A 12 -11.90 -15.84 7.53
CA GLU A 12 -10.95 -14.85 8.05
C GLU A 12 -10.03 -14.28 6.93
N ARG A 13 -9.67 -15.10 5.93
CA ARG A 13 -8.97 -14.65 4.71
C ARG A 13 -9.85 -13.77 3.81
N ASP A 14 -11.15 -14.03 3.75
CA ASP A 14 -12.12 -13.21 3.00
C ASP A 14 -12.28 -11.82 3.63
N GLU A 15 -12.23 -11.75 4.97
CA GLU A 15 -12.21 -10.47 5.71
C GLU A 15 -10.89 -9.71 5.53
N THR A 16 -9.77 -10.44 5.47
CA THR A 16 -8.41 -9.89 5.33
C THR A 16 -8.23 -9.02 4.08
N PHE A 17 -8.59 -9.54 2.92
CA PHE A 17 -8.47 -8.80 1.65
C PHE A 17 -9.73 -8.04 1.28
N GLY A 18 -10.80 -8.13 2.08
CA GLY A 18 -12.08 -7.48 1.80
C GLY A 18 -11.97 -5.97 1.59
N GLN A 19 -11.14 -5.28 2.38
CA GLN A 19 -10.90 -3.84 2.21
C GLN A 19 -10.16 -3.52 0.90
N PHE A 20 -9.14 -4.30 0.57
CA PHE A 20 -8.39 -4.15 -0.68
C PHE A 20 -9.26 -4.45 -1.91
N ASN A 21 -10.07 -5.50 -1.87
CA ASN A 21 -11.01 -5.83 -2.93
C ASN A 21 -12.04 -4.71 -3.15
N ARG A 22 -12.54 -4.10 -2.06
CA ARG A 22 -13.42 -2.92 -2.14
C ARG A 22 -12.72 -1.73 -2.76
N LEU A 23 -11.45 -1.46 -2.40
CA LEU A 23 -10.67 -0.39 -3.03
C LEU A 23 -10.55 -0.61 -4.55
N LEU A 24 -10.20 -1.82 -4.99
CA LEU A 24 -10.08 -2.14 -6.42
C LEU A 24 -11.42 -2.01 -7.16
N ALA A 25 -12.52 -2.38 -6.52
CA ALA A 25 -13.86 -2.19 -7.08
C ALA A 25 -14.23 -0.72 -7.19
N LEU A 26 -14.02 0.08 -6.14
CA LEU A 26 -14.30 1.51 -6.12
C LEU A 26 -13.51 2.25 -7.20
N THR A 27 -12.20 2.01 -7.23
CA THR A 27 -11.28 2.72 -8.14
C THR A 27 -11.41 2.36 -9.62
N ARG A 28 -12.20 1.33 -9.96
CA ARG A 28 -12.46 0.94 -11.36
C ARG A 28 -13.29 1.99 -12.11
N ASP A 29 -14.27 2.57 -11.43
CA ASP A 29 -15.26 3.48 -12.02
C ASP A 29 -14.99 4.96 -11.71
N GLU A 30 -13.92 5.23 -10.95
CA GLU A 30 -13.50 6.58 -10.57
C GLU A 30 -12.72 7.31 -11.67
N ASP A 31 -12.77 8.65 -11.62
CA ASP A 31 -11.88 9.48 -12.41
C ASP A 31 -10.42 9.38 -11.91
N ASP A 32 -9.47 9.98 -12.63
CA ASP A 32 -8.05 9.92 -12.27
C ASP A 32 -7.78 10.42 -10.85
N ARG A 33 -8.56 11.42 -10.40
CA ARG A 33 -8.42 12.00 -9.07
C ARG A 33 -8.95 11.05 -8.01
N GLY A 34 -10.17 10.54 -8.16
CA GLY A 34 -10.79 9.59 -7.25
C GLY A 34 -9.93 8.34 -7.08
N LEU A 35 -9.40 7.82 -8.18
CA LEU A 35 -8.42 6.73 -8.21
C LEU A 35 -7.18 7.04 -7.34
N VAL A 36 -6.48 8.13 -7.65
CA VAL A 36 -5.21 8.47 -6.99
C VAL A 36 -5.42 8.74 -5.50
N LEU A 37 -6.44 9.53 -5.15
CA LEU A 37 -6.73 9.89 -3.76
C LEU A 37 -7.12 8.64 -2.95
N SER A 38 -7.93 7.75 -3.52
CA SER A 38 -8.36 6.53 -2.84
C SER A 38 -7.21 5.56 -2.58
N MET A 39 -6.37 5.29 -3.60
CA MET A 39 -5.23 4.39 -3.44
C MET A 39 -4.19 4.94 -2.45
N ALA A 40 -3.95 6.26 -2.48
CA ALA A 40 -3.03 6.91 -1.56
C ALA A 40 -3.54 6.95 -0.12
N ALA A 41 -4.83 7.22 0.10
CA ALA A 41 -5.44 7.17 1.42
C ALA A 41 -5.38 5.75 2.01
N PHE A 42 -5.61 4.74 1.18
CA PHE A 42 -5.48 3.34 1.57
C PHE A 42 -4.04 2.96 1.95
N ALA A 43 -3.05 3.45 1.19
CA ALA A 43 -1.64 3.27 1.52
C ALA A 43 -1.28 3.89 2.88
N GLU A 44 -1.73 5.12 3.12
CA GLU A 44 -1.48 5.87 4.36
C GLU A 44 -2.11 5.18 5.58
N ASP A 45 -3.32 4.63 5.44
CA ASP A 45 -3.98 3.80 6.47
C ASP A 45 -3.18 2.52 6.76
N LEU A 46 -2.83 1.76 5.72
CA LEU A 46 -2.08 0.52 5.86
C LEU A 46 -0.73 0.72 6.55
N LEU A 47 0.01 1.77 6.18
CA LEU A 47 1.27 2.10 6.84
C LEU A 47 1.07 2.40 8.33
N GLY A 48 0.01 3.12 8.69
CA GLY A 48 -0.32 3.40 10.10
C GLY A 48 -0.60 2.12 10.88
N ARG A 49 -1.44 1.24 10.32
CA ARG A 49 -1.80 -0.04 10.93
C ARG A 49 -0.62 -0.99 11.03
N LEU A 50 0.25 -1.02 10.02
CA LEU A 50 1.50 -1.79 10.05
C LEU A 50 2.43 -1.30 11.16
N LEU A 51 2.60 0.01 11.31
CA LEU A 51 3.39 0.58 12.39
C LEU A 51 2.77 0.26 13.76
N CYS A 52 1.45 0.35 13.92
CA CYS A 52 0.77 -0.05 15.16
C CYS A 52 0.98 -1.54 15.49
N ALA A 53 0.93 -2.40 14.48
CA ALA A 53 1.12 -3.85 14.64
C ALA A 53 2.58 -4.24 14.93
N TYR A 54 3.54 -3.52 14.35
CA TYR A 54 4.97 -3.80 14.46
C TYR A 54 5.59 -3.23 15.75
N LEU A 55 5.21 -2.01 16.13
CA LEU A 55 5.75 -1.36 17.33
C LEU A 55 5.23 -2.04 18.61
N ARG A 56 5.90 -1.74 19.73
CA ARG A 56 5.49 -2.26 21.05
C ARG A 56 4.04 -1.88 21.32
N GLU A 57 3.22 -2.87 21.62
CA GLU A 57 1.83 -2.63 22.02
C GLU A 57 1.76 -1.75 23.26
N GLY A 58 0.98 -0.68 23.19
CA GLY A 58 0.76 0.25 24.28
C GLY A 58 0.45 1.66 23.81
N LYS A 59 0.00 2.49 24.77
CA LYS A 59 -0.44 3.87 24.52
C LYS A 59 0.63 4.72 23.85
N ALA A 60 1.90 4.56 24.21
CA ALA A 60 3.00 5.34 23.62
C ALA A 60 3.09 5.15 22.09
N SER A 61 3.02 3.92 21.60
CA SER A 61 3.08 3.63 20.16
C SER A 61 1.82 4.10 19.44
N ALA A 62 0.64 3.95 20.05
CA ALA A 62 -0.62 4.46 19.49
C ALA A 62 -0.61 5.99 19.38
N ASP A 63 -0.16 6.70 20.41
CA ASP A 63 -0.10 8.17 20.42
C ASP A 63 0.88 8.71 19.35
N LEU A 64 1.93 7.95 18.99
CA LEU A 64 2.84 8.32 17.89
C LEU A 64 2.15 8.36 16.53
N ILE A 65 1.11 7.55 16.31
CA ILE A 65 0.51 7.28 15.00
C ILE A 65 -0.90 7.90 14.87
N GLU A 66 -1.68 7.84 15.93
CA GLU A 66 -3.11 8.22 15.98
C GLU A 66 -3.40 9.33 17.02
N GLY A 67 -2.42 9.69 17.83
CA GLY A 67 -2.55 10.75 18.84
C GLY A 67 -2.81 12.14 18.24
N PHE A 68 -3.29 13.04 19.10
CA PHE A 68 -3.38 14.46 18.74
C PHE A 68 -1.99 15.02 18.43
N ASN A 69 -1.81 15.63 17.25
CA ASN A 69 -0.50 16.04 16.72
C ASN A 69 0.51 14.86 16.63
N ALA A 70 0.03 13.66 16.31
CA ALA A 70 0.86 12.48 16.12
C ALA A 70 2.05 12.77 15.18
N PRO A 71 3.30 12.51 15.60
CA PRO A 71 4.48 12.72 14.77
C PRO A 71 4.49 11.83 13.52
N LEU A 72 3.82 10.67 13.56
CA LEU A 72 3.60 9.77 12.42
C LEU A 72 2.17 9.90 11.88
N GLY A 73 1.59 11.11 11.94
CA GLY A 73 0.21 11.39 11.49
C GLY A 73 0.05 11.69 10.00
N THR A 74 1.14 11.71 9.22
CA THR A 74 1.10 12.01 7.77
C THR A 74 1.63 10.87 6.93
N PHE A 75 1.19 10.74 5.68
CA PHE A 75 1.71 9.79 4.71
C PHE A 75 3.24 9.79 4.71
N SER A 76 3.87 10.96 4.50
CA SER A 76 5.34 11.04 4.41
C SER A 76 6.03 10.53 5.68
N ALA A 77 5.51 10.90 6.85
CA ALA A 77 6.08 10.45 8.13
C ALA A 77 5.91 8.93 8.32
N ARG A 78 4.74 8.38 8.00
CA ARG A 78 4.47 6.94 8.07
C ARG A 78 5.34 6.14 7.11
N ASN A 79 5.49 6.59 5.87
CA ASN A 79 6.33 5.92 4.87
C ASN A 79 7.80 5.88 5.32
N LYS A 80 8.34 7.02 5.77
CA LYS A 80 9.71 7.10 6.29
C LYS A 80 9.92 6.22 7.53
N ALA A 81 8.98 6.25 8.47
CA ALA A 81 9.06 5.44 9.68
C ALA A 81 9.03 3.95 9.34
N ALA A 82 8.08 3.51 8.52
CA ALA A 82 7.95 2.12 8.10
C ALA A 82 9.22 1.63 7.38
N TYR A 83 9.83 2.47 6.56
CA TYR A 83 11.10 2.16 5.91
C TYR A 83 12.26 2.05 6.91
N ALA A 84 12.39 3.04 7.79
CA ALA A 84 13.47 3.09 8.77
C ALA A 84 13.45 1.90 9.76
N VAL A 85 12.27 1.37 10.10
CA VAL A 85 12.15 0.19 10.97
C VAL A 85 12.12 -1.14 10.20
N GLY A 86 12.25 -1.10 8.87
CA GLY A 86 12.33 -2.29 8.02
C GLY A 86 11.01 -3.05 7.85
N ILE A 87 9.88 -2.35 7.73
CA ILE A 87 8.56 -2.94 7.37
C ILE A 87 8.32 -2.88 5.85
N VAL A 88 8.90 -1.88 5.19
CA VAL A 88 8.81 -1.70 3.73
C VAL A 88 10.19 -1.79 3.11
N SER A 89 10.26 -2.47 1.98
CA SER A 89 11.47 -2.60 1.17
C SER A 89 11.80 -1.32 0.38
N ASP A 90 13.01 -1.23 -0.18
CA ASP A 90 13.47 -0.07 -0.94
C ASP A 90 12.52 0.30 -2.10
N HIS A 91 12.05 -0.70 -2.85
CA HIS A 91 11.16 -0.47 -3.98
C HIS A 91 9.75 -0.04 -3.53
N GLN A 92 9.21 -0.64 -2.46
CA GLN A 92 7.93 -0.23 -1.89
C GLN A 92 8.00 1.21 -1.37
N TYR A 93 9.08 1.57 -0.66
CA TYR A 93 9.30 2.93 -0.18
C TYR A 93 9.37 3.94 -1.33
N ALA A 94 10.12 3.61 -2.39
CA ALA A 94 10.23 4.45 -3.59
C ALA A 94 8.88 4.65 -4.29
N ASP A 95 8.12 3.57 -4.51
CA ASP A 95 6.79 3.63 -5.14
C ASP A 95 5.80 4.44 -4.29
N LEU A 96 5.79 4.26 -2.97
CA LEU A 96 4.94 5.02 -2.05
C LEU A 96 5.30 6.51 -2.04
N GLU A 97 6.58 6.86 -2.18
CA GLU A 97 7.02 8.26 -2.27
C GLU A 97 6.63 8.91 -3.61
N LEU A 98 6.70 8.17 -4.72
CA LEU A 98 6.17 8.61 -6.02
C LEU A 98 4.65 8.78 -5.95
N ALA A 99 3.93 7.82 -5.37
CA ALA A 99 2.49 7.90 -5.19
C ALA A 99 2.08 9.10 -4.34
N ARG A 100 2.84 9.42 -3.28
CA ARG A 100 2.62 10.62 -2.46
C ARG A 100 2.78 11.90 -3.28
N LYS A 101 3.79 11.99 -4.16
CA LYS A 101 4.00 13.16 -5.04
C LYS A 101 2.85 13.30 -6.03
N ILE A 102 2.44 12.21 -6.68
CA ILE A 102 1.29 12.17 -7.58
C ILE A 102 0.03 12.62 -6.85
N ARG A 103 -0.28 12.02 -5.69
CA ARG A 103 -1.42 12.38 -4.85
C ARG A 103 -1.44 13.87 -4.49
N ASN A 104 -0.29 14.43 -4.12
CA ASN A 104 -0.22 15.84 -3.76
C ASN A 104 -0.54 16.76 -4.94
N GLU A 105 -0.14 16.39 -6.16
CA GLU A 105 -0.53 17.17 -7.34
C GLU A 105 -2.03 17.09 -7.64
N PHE A 106 -2.63 15.91 -7.51
CA PHE A 106 -4.08 15.74 -7.65
C PHE A 106 -4.88 16.43 -6.53
N ALA A 107 -4.32 16.54 -5.33
CA ALA A 107 -4.97 17.20 -4.20
C ALA A 107 -4.89 18.73 -4.29
N HIS A 108 -3.76 19.29 -4.74
CA HIS A 108 -3.55 20.73 -4.77
C HIS A 108 -4.00 21.39 -6.09
N ASN A 109 -3.97 20.68 -7.22
CA ASN A 109 -4.50 21.19 -8.49
C ASN A 109 -5.88 20.62 -8.73
N TRP A 110 -6.89 21.32 -8.21
CA TRP A 110 -8.26 20.83 -8.26
C TRP A 110 -8.88 20.85 -9.66
N GLU A 111 -8.33 21.65 -10.58
CA GLU A 111 -8.72 21.74 -11.98
C GLU A 111 -7.58 21.24 -12.89
N GLY A 112 -7.91 20.33 -13.82
CA GLY A 112 -7.01 19.97 -14.94
C GLY A 112 -5.79 19.11 -14.60
N CYS A 113 -5.71 18.49 -13.42
CA CYS A 113 -4.66 17.48 -13.15
C CYS A 113 -5.00 16.14 -13.80
N SER A 114 -4.06 15.56 -14.53
CA SER A 114 -4.19 14.27 -15.20
C SER A 114 -2.85 13.55 -15.29
N PHE A 115 -2.87 12.29 -15.71
CA PHE A 115 -1.66 11.52 -15.97
C PHE A 115 -0.84 12.02 -17.19
N GLU A 116 -1.39 12.94 -17.99
CA GLU A 116 -0.66 13.59 -19.08
C GLU A 116 0.21 14.77 -18.61
N LYS A 117 -0.01 15.26 -17.38
CA LYS A 117 0.82 16.32 -16.81
C LYS A 117 2.26 15.80 -16.68
N GLN A 118 3.22 16.55 -17.23
CA GLN A 118 4.62 16.11 -17.38
C GLN A 118 5.23 15.51 -16.11
N ASN A 119 5.01 16.12 -14.95
CA ASN A 119 5.57 15.62 -13.69
C ASN A 119 4.87 14.35 -13.20
N VAL A 120 3.54 14.28 -13.27
CA VAL A 120 2.75 13.09 -12.93
C VAL A 120 3.15 11.91 -13.81
N ARG A 121 3.26 12.14 -15.11
CA ARG A 121 3.71 11.15 -16.08
C ARG A 121 5.07 10.56 -15.72
N VAL A 122 6.07 11.42 -15.52
CA VAL A 122 7.44 11.01 -15.18
C VAL A 122 7.47 10.21 -13.88
N TRP A 123 6.69 10.61 -12.87
CA TRP A 123 6.64 9.87 -11.61
C TRP A 123 5.96 8.52 -11.74
N ALA A 124 4.87 8.44 -12.51
CA ALA A 124 4.16 7.17 -12.74
C ALA A 124 5.02 6.20 -13.56
N GLU A 125 5.68 6.66 -14.62
CA GLU A 125 6.59 5.85 -15.44
C GLU A 125 7.78 5.30 -14.62
N ALA A 126 8.27 6.06 -13.64
CA ALA A 126 9.36 5.66 -12.75
C ALA A 126 8.97 4.60 -11.69
N MET A 127 7.68 4.31 -11.50
CA MET A 127 7.24 3.30 -10.53
C MET A 127 7.68 1.89 -10.96
N SER A 128 7.81 0.99 -9.99
CA SER A 128 8.16 -0.41 -10.26
C SER A 128 7.15 -1.06 -11.21
N PRO A 129 7.57 -1.90 -12.19
CA PRO A 129 6.62 -2.68 -12.97
C PRO A 129 5.83 -3.64 -12.08
N SER A 130 4.60 -3.99 -12.52
CA SER A 130 3.85 -5.04 -11.85
C SER A 130 4.64 -6.34 -11.86
N ARG A 131 4.69 -6.98 -10.69
CA ARG A 131 5.24 -8.32 -10.51
C ARG A 131 4.19 -9.41 -10.56
N ILE A 132 2.92 -9.02 -10.54
CA ILE A 132 1.76 -9.92 -10.55
C ILE A 132 1.15 -9.95 -11.95
N ILE A 133 1.06 -8.80 -12.61
CA ILE A 133 0.52 -8.67 -13.97
C ILE A 133 1.70 -8.70 -14.94
N GLU A 134 1.71 -9.71 -15.82
CA GLU A 134 2.77 -9.88 -16.82
C GLU A 134 2.72 -8.83 -17.93
N ARG A 135 1.52 -8.33 -18.23
CA ARG A 135 1.32 -7.34 -19.30
C ARG A 135 1.89 -5.99 -18.89
N GLU A 136 2.70 -5.41 -19.77
CA GLU A 136 3.16 -4.04 -19.63
C GLU A 136 1.96 -3.08 -19.53
N ALA A 137 2.11 -2.06 -18.67
CA ALA A 137 1.10 -1.02 -18.53
C ALA A 137 1.06 -0.19 -19.81
N PRO A 138 -0.12 -0.03 -20.45
CA PRO A 138 -0.22 0.67 -21.73
C PRO A 138 -0.01 2.19 -21.60
N ASP A 139 -0.16 2.76 -20.41
CA ASP A 139 -0.07 4.19 -20.15
C ASP A 139 0.32 4.47 -18.68
N PRO A 140 0.67 5.73 -18.33
CA PRO A 140 1.09 6.09 -16.98
C PRO A 140 0.02 5.85 -15.91
N LYS A 141 -1.27 5.98 -16.24
CA LYS A 141 -2.38 5.69 -15.31
C LYS A 141 -2.37 4.22 -14.91
N HIS A 142 -2.35 3.32 -15.89
CA HIS A 142 -2.30 1.88 -15.62
C HIS A 142 -1.01 1.50 -14.91
N LYS A 143 0.11 2.16 -15.21
CA LYS A 143 1.38 1.94 -14.51
C LYS A 143 1.22 2.24 -13.03
N PHE A 144 0.72 3.42 -12.68
CA PHE A 144 0.41 3.80 -11.30
C PHE A 144 -0.53 2.79 -10.63
N GLN A 145 -1.65 2.44 -11.28
CA GLN A 145 -2.63 1.50 -10.74
C GLN A 145 -2.02 0.14 -10.42
N GLN A 146 -1.26 -0.42 -11.35
CA GLN A 146 -0.67 -1.75 -11.19
C GLN A 146 0.43 -1.76 -10.13
N SER A 147 1.30 -0.74 -10.12
CA SER A 147 2.36 -0.60 -9.11
C SER A 147 1.75 -0.46 -7.72
N MET A 148 0.79 0.45 -7.56
CA MET A 148 0.08 0.63 -6.29
C MET A 148 -0.67 -0.63 -5.86
N ALA A 149 -1.42 -1.28 -6.75
CA ALA A 149 -2.12 -2.52 -6.40
C ALA A 149 -1.15 -3.60 -5.91
N CYS A 150 0.01 -3.75 -6.55
CA CYS A 150 1.06 -4.69 -6.14
C CYS A 150 1.63 -4.35 -4.76
N THR A 151 1.98 -3.08 -4.51
CA THR A 151 2.48 -2.64 -3.20
C THR A 151 1.42 -2.82 -2.12
N LEU A 152 0.18 -2.40 -2.36
CA LEU A 152 -0.89 -2.42 -1.37
C LEU A 152 -1.28 -3.85 -0.97
N VAL A 153 -1.31 -4.80 -1.91
CA VAL A 153 -1.60 -6.21 -1.58
C VAL A 153 -0.47 -6.84 -0.74
N GLU A 154 0.80 -6.46 -1.00
CA GLU A 154 1.95 -6.90 -0.19
C GLU A 154 1.87 -6.32 1.23
N LEU A 155 1.55 -5.03 1.39
CA LEU A 155 1.36 -4.39 2.69
C LEU A 155 0.19 -5.01 3.46
N GLN A 156 -0.94 -5.26 2.78
CA GLN A 156 -2.11 -5.91 3.39
C GLN A 156 -1.78 -7.33 3.86
N TYR A 157 -1.06 -8.11 3.04
CA TYR A 157 -0.60 -9.43 3.41
C TYR A 157 0.32 -9.37 4.64
N LEU A 158 1.28 -8.44 4.66
CA LEU A 158 2.20 -8.23 5.79
C LEU A 158 1.45 -7.87 7.08
N LEU A 159 0.46 -6.99 7.00
CA LEU A 159 -0.36 -6.62 8.16
C LEU A 159 -1.07 -7.85 8.75
N SER A 160 -1.52 -8.75 7.88
CA SER A 160 -2.25 -9.95 8.24
C SER A 160 -1.35 -11.04 8.84
N SER A 161 -0.06 -11.04 8.47
CA SER A 161 0.93 -11.94 9.05
C SER A 161 1.38 -11.49 10.45
N LEU A 162 1.32 -10.18 10.76
CA LEU A 162 1.67 -9.61 12.06
C LEU A 162 0.58 -9.75 13.15
N GLY A 163 -0.52 -10.47 12.88
CA GLY A 163 -1.68 -10.60 13.79
C GLY A 163 -1.38 -11.19 15.20
N PRO A 164 -2.33 -11.07 16.14
CA PRO A 164 -2.15 -11.46 17.55
C PRO A 164 -1.70 -12.93 17.68
N GLY A 165 -0.56 -13.13 18.35
CA GLY A 165 0.06 -14.45 18.54
C GLY A 165 1.13 -14.84 17.51
N LYS A 166 1.35 -14.05 16.44
CA LYS A 166 2.31 -14.34 15.36
C LYS A 166 3.62 -13.54 15.43
N ARG A 167 3.93 -12.92 16.58
CA ARG A 167 5.12 -12.07 16.82
C ARG A 167 6.47 -12.80 16.73
N THR A 168 6.49 -14.09 16.39
CA THR A 168 7.71 -14.91 16.40
C THR A 168 8.59 -14.76 15.17
N VAL A 169 8.13 -14.11 14.09
CA VAL A 169 8.93 -13.89 12.88
C VAL A 169 8.92 -12.41 12.49
N GLN A 170 10.10 -11.77 12.49
CA GLN A 170 10.30 -10.45 11.88
C GLN A 170 10.17 -10.60 10.35
N VAL A 171 8.96 -10.40 9.82
CA VAL A 171 8.78 -10.25 8.38
C VAL A 171 9.15 -8.81 8.02
N ILE A 172 10.28 -8.65 7.34
CA ILE A 172 10.83 -7.34 6.94
C ILE A 172 10.03 -6.75 5.78
N ALA A 173 9.62 -7.57 4.81
CA ALA A 173 8.74 -7.17 3.72
C ALA A 173 8.10 -8.42 3.10
N ALA A 174 6.93 -8.24 2.49
CA ALA A 174 6.33 -9.24 1.61
C ALA A 174 6.71 -8.92 0.16
N HIS A 175 7.08 -9.94 -0.61
CA HIS A 175 7.39 -9.83 -2.03
C HIS A 175 6.53 -10.83 -2.80
N LEU A 176 5.56 -10.32 -3.55
CA LEU A 176 4.66 -11.14 -4.35
C LEU A 176 5.05 -11.01 -5.83
N SER A 177 5.36 -12.13 -6.46
CA SER A 177 5.74 -12.19 -7.85
C SER A 177 5.21 -13.46 -8.51
N THR A 178 4.56 -13.30 -9.66
CA THR A 178 4.29 -14.41 -10.60
C THR A 178 5.49 -14.66 -11.52
N LYS A 179 6.46 -13.74 -11.54
CA LYS A 179 7.74 -13.86 -12.26
C LYS A 179 8.76 -14.61 -11.39
N PRO A 180 9.59 -15.50 -11.96
CA PRO A 180 10.63 -16.19 -11.20
C PRO A 180 11.64 -15.19 -10.58
N PRO A 181 12.22 -15.52 -9.41
CA PRO A 181 13.31 -14.73 -8.85
C PRO A 181 14.48 -14.68 -9.85
N ALA A 182 15.01 -13.48 -10.06
CA ALA A 182 16.16 -13.23 -10.94
C ALA A 182 17.45 -13.83 -10.36
#